data_AF-A0A1Z9SCG5-F1
#
_entry.id   AF-A0A1Z9SCG5-F1
#
_cell.length_a   1.000
_cell.length_b   1.000
_cell.length_c   1.000
_cell.angle_alpha   90.00
_cell.angle_beta   90.00
_cell.angle_gamma   90.00
#
_symmetry.space_group_name_H-M   'P 1'
#
loop_
_entity.id
_entity.type
_entity.pdbx_description
1 polymer ?
#
loop_
_entity_poly.entity_id
_entity_poly.type
_entity_poly.pdbx_seq_one_letter_code
_entity_poly.pdbx_strand_id
1 'polypeptide(L)'
;MINFETLHTRFGARVTGIDLANDLDDETFAKLREGFASHSVLVFPDQPLTDEQQIAFSKRLGPLEATKVGSYGAGTPLVILSNVGEDGNVVPDDHRLNMVHKANSLWHSDSSFKPIP
;
A
#
# COMPACT_ATOMS: atom_id res chain seq x y z
N MET A 1 21.37 7.53 -5.30
CA MET A 1 20.58 8.73 -5.59
C MET A 1 19.22 8.26 -6.07
N ILE A 2 18.15 8.79 -5.49
CA ILE A 2 16.79 8.43 -5.87
C ILE A 2 16.47 8.91 -7.29
N ASN A 3 15.77 8.10 -8.07
CA ASN A 3 15.34 8.42 -9.44
C ASN A 3 13.84 8.24 -9.60
N PHE A 4 13.19 9.15 -10.34
CA PHE A 4 11.78 9.09 -10.69
C PHE A 4 11.63 8.93 -12.21
N GLU A 5 11.06 7.82 -12.65
CA GLU A 5 10.69 7.56 -14.04
C GLU A 5 9.18 7.74 -14.19
N THR A 6 8.73 8.78 -14.89
CA THR A 6 7.30 9.01 -15.15
C THR A 6 6.69 7.83 -15.92
N LEU A 7 5.61 7.26 -15.41
CA LEU A 7 4.93 6.12 -16.03
C LEU A 7 3.75 6.55 -16.90
N HIS A 8 3.14 7.70 -16.60
CA HIS A 8 2.02 8.23 -17.36
C HIS A 8 2.04 9.76 -17.35
N THR A 9 1.56 10.40 -18.43
CA THR A 9 1.70 11.86 -18.64
C THR A 9 0.98 12.73 -17.61
N ARG A 10 0.03 12.16 -16.86
CA ARG A 10 -0.77 12.86 -15.85
C ARG A 10 -0.50 12.46 -14.40
N PHE A 11 0.08 11.28 -14.18
CA PHE A 11 0.27 10.69 -12.83
C PHE A 11 1.23 9.50 -12.93
N GLY A 12 1.66 8.96 -11.80
CA GLY A 12 2.46 7.75 -11.72
C GLY A 12 3.94 7.98 -11.99
N ALA A 13 4.79 7.55 -11.06
CA ALA A 13 6.22 7.41 -11.29
C ALA A 13 6.76 6.10 -10.68
N ARG A 14 7.71 5.47 -11.37
CA ARG A 14 8.54 4.42 -10.80
C ARG A 14 9.70 5.06 -10.08
N VAL A 15 9.97 4.61 -8.86
CA VAL A 15 11.02 5.12 -7.99
C VAL A 15 12.09 4.05 -7.80
N THR A 16 13.34 4.38 -8.11
CA THR A 16 14.49 3.46 -7.97
C THR A 16 15.66 4.13 -7.24
N GLY A 17 16.65 3.32 -6.85
CA GLY A 17 17.81 3.79 -6.08
C GLY A 17 17.50 4.05 -4.60
N ILE A 18 16.49 3.36 -4.07
CA ILE A 18 16.02 3.43 -2.70
C ILE A 18 15.69 2.04 -2.16
N ASP A 19 15.88 1.87 -0.85
CA ASP A 19 15.51 0.69 -0.09
C ASP A 19 14.56 1.11 1.04
N LEU A 20 13.31 0.67 0.98
CA LEU A 20 12.28 1.01 1.96
C LEU A 20 12.34 0.12 3.22
N ALA A 21 13.16 -0.93 3.20
CA ALA A 21 13.32 -1.86 4.32
C ALA A 21 14.12 -1.24 5.49
N ASN A 22 14.85 -0.16 5.21
CA ASN A 22 15.72 0.55 6.13
C ASN A 22 15.24 1.98 6.38
N ASP A 23 15.73 2.58 7.47
CA ASP A 23 15.42 3.96 7.79
C ASP A 23 15.96 4.91 6.71
N LEU A 24 15.05 5.69 6.14
CA LEU A 24 15.38 6.77 5.21
C LEU A 24 15.70 8.04 5.97
N ASP A 25 16.78 8.73 5.59
CA ASP A 25 17.01 10.08 6.08
C ASP A 25 15.88 11.04 5.68
N ASP A 26 15.75 12.14 6.42
CA ASP A 26 14.64 13.08 6.24
C ASP A 26 14.68 13.79 4.89
N GLU A 27 15.87 13.99 4.30
CA GLU A 27 16.01 14.60 2.98
C GLU A 27 15.45 13.69 1.89
N THR A 28 15.78 12.40 1.95
CA THR A 28 15.30 11.38 1.01
C THR A 28 13.80 11.19 1.16
N PHE A 29 13.30 11.14 2.40
CA PHE A 29 11.86 11.02 2.63
C PHE A 29 11.08 12.28 2.16
N ALA A 30 11.64 13.47 2.33
CA ALA A 30 11.03 14.70 1.82
C ALA A 30 10.89 14.66 0.29
N LYS A 31 11.91 14.18 -0.43
CA LYS A 31 11.87 13.99 -1.89
C LYS A 31 10.81 12.98 -2.31
N LEU A 32 10.64 11.88 -1.58
CA LEU A 32 9.55 10.93 -1.81
C LEU A 32 8.18 11.57 -1.65
N ARG A 33 8.00 12.37 -0.59
CA ARG A 33 6.72 13.02 -0.29
C ARG A 33 6.36 14.05 -1.36
N GLU A 34 7.33 14.83 -1.85
CA GLU A 34 7.15 15.74 -2.98
C GLU A 34 6.86 14.98 -4.28
N GLY A 35 7.59 13.89 -4.53
CA GLY A 35 7.35 13.00 -5.66
C GLY A 35 5.93 12.42 -5.66
N PHE A 36 5.45 11.99 -4.49
CA PHE A 36 4.08 11.49 -4.30
C PHE A 36 3.04 12.58 -4.55
N ALA A 37 3.24 13.80 -4.01
CA ALA A 37 2.35 14.93 -4.26
C ALA A 37 2.26 15.31 -5.74
N SER A 38 3.36 15.15 -6.48
CA SER A 38 3.45 15.50 -7.91
C SER A 38 2.87 14.42 -8.82
N HIS A 39 3.03 13.15 -8.46
CA HIS A 39 2.67 12.01 -9.31
C HIS A 39 1.41 11.27 -8.86
N SER A 40 0.85 11.54 -7.68
CA SER A 40 -0.29 10.83 -7.06
C SER A 40 -0.08 9.34 -6.75
N VAL A 41 0.76 8.62 -7.51
CA VAL A 41 1.06 7.20 -7.33
C VAL A 41 2.56 7.00 -7.54
N LEU A 42 3.21 6.28 -6.61
CA LEU A 42 4.60 5.87 -6.72
C LEU A 42 4.69 4.34 -6.75
N VAL A 43 5.55 3.81 -7.62
CA VAL A 43 5.80 2.37 -7.77
C VAL A 43 7.24 2.08 -7.36
N PHE A 44 7.43 1.21 -6.37
CA PHE A 44 8.74 0.80 -5.87
C PHE A 44 9.00 -0.66 -6.25
N PRO A 45 9.80 -0.95 -7.28
CA PRO A 45 10.16 -2.31 -7.63
C PRO A 45 11.13 -2.91 -6.58
N ASP A 46 11.12 -4.23 -6.49
CA ASP A 46 12.10 -5.04 -5.75
C ASP A 46 12.24 -4.70 -4.26
N GLN A 47 11.11 -4.54 -3.56
CA GLN A 47 11.05 -4.24 -2.12
C GLN A 47 10.52 -5.47 -1.34
N PRO A 48 11.39 -6.42 -0.92
CA PRO A 48 10.98 -7.57 -0.11
C PRO A 48 10.78 -7.15 1.35
N LEU A 49 9.73 -6.38 1.63
CA LEU A 49 9.44 -5.86 2.97
C LEU A 49 8.77 -6.91 3.86
N THR A 50 9.17 -6.94 5.13
CA THR A 50 8.32 -7.55 6.17
C THR A 50 7.15 -6.63 6.51
N ASP A 51 6.14 -7.19 7.17
CA ASP A 51 5.00 -6.46 7.73
C ASP A 51 5.47 -5.27 8.60
N GLU A 52 6.45 -5.48 9.47
CA GLU A 52 7.00 -4.44 10.34
C GLU A 52 7.68 -3.32 9.55
N GLN A 53 8.42 -3.67 8.49
CA GLN A 53 9.10 -2.70 7.63
C GLN A 53 8.09 -1.88 6.82
N GLN A 54 7.06 -2.52 6.27
CA GLN A 54 5.97 -1.82 5.58
C GLN A 54 5.24 -0.86 6.53
N ILE A 55 4.96 -1.28 7.77
CA ILE A 55 4.36 -0.44 8.81
C ILE A 55 5.29 0.73 9.16
N ALA A 56 6.59 0.48 9.34
CA ALA A 56 7.57 1.49 9.70
C ALA A 56 7.68 2.59 8.63
N PHE A 57 7.79 2.20 7.35
CA PHE A 57 7.78 3.13 6.23
C PHE A 57 6.47 3.93 6.18
N SER A 58 5.32 3.25 6.28
CA SER A 58 4.00 3.91 6.18
C SER A 58 3.77 4.94 7.29
N LYS A 59 4.30 4.71 8.51
CA LYS A 59 4.21 5.68 9.63
C LYS A 59 4.90 7.01 9.34
N ARG A 60 5.86 7.06 8.42
CA ARG A 60 6.49 8.33 8.00
C ARG A 60 5.51 9.23 7.23
N LEU A 61 4.45 8.67 6.65
CA LEU A 61 3.39 9.42 5.95
C LEU A 61 2.34 10.00 6.91
N GLY A 62 2.22 9.46 8.13
CA GLY A 62 1.27 9.92 9.14
C GLY A 62 0.81 8.80 10.08
N PRO A 63 -0.15 9.09 10.98
CA PRO A 63 -0.80 8.08 11.80
C PRO A 63 -1.47 7.01 10.93
N LEU A 64 -1.29 5.74 11.30
CA LEU A 64 -1.89 4.63 10.56
C LEU A 64 -3.31 4.34 11.05
N GLU A 65 -4.19 4.10 10.09
CA GLU A 65 -5.54 3.62 10.36
C GLU A 65 -5.53 2.13 10.75
N ALA A 66 -6.33 1.76 11.74
CA ALA A 66 -6.53 0.37 12.12
C ALA A 66 -7.52 -0.33 11.16
N THR A 67 -7.17 -1.54 10.75
CA THR A 67 -7.99 -2.39 9.89
C THR A 67 -9.31 -2.74 10.56
N LYS A 68 -10.40 -2.58 9.79
CA LYS A 68 -11.77 -2.81 10.26
C LYS A 68 -12.02 -4.27 10.68
N VAL A 69 -12.89 -4.44 11.67
CA VAL A 69 -13.39 -5.76 12.09
C VAL A 69 -13.96 -6.52 10.90
N GLY A 70 -13.67 -7.82 10.82
CA GLY A 70 -14.13 -8.71 9.75
C GLY A 70 -13.23 -8.75 8.51
N SER A 71 -12.17 -7.92 8.45
CA SER A 71 -11.09 -8.04 7.47
C SER A 71 -9.89 -8.75 8.09
N TYR A 72 -9.06 -9.40 7.26
CA TYR A 72 -7.80 -9.95 7.74
C TYR A 72 -6.84 -8.82 8.15
N GLY A 73 -6.18 -8.99 9.29
CA GLY A 73 -5.41 -7.95 9.95
C GLY A 73 -6.24 -7.03 10.86
N ALA A 74 -7.51 -7.37 11.15
CA ALA A 74 -8.35 -6.58 12.05
C ALA A 74 -7.64 -6.23 13.37
N GLY A 75 -7.68 -4.94 13.74
CA GLY A 75 -7.02 -4.41 14.92
C GLY A 75 -5.53 -4.08 14.75
N THR A 76 -4.92 -4.44 13.62
CA THR A 76 -3.56 -4.01 13.21
C THR A 76 -3.66 -2.90 12.15
N PRO A 77 -2.58 -2.20 11.81
CA PRO A 77 -2.58 -1.24 10.71
C PRO A 77 -2.42 -1.89 9.32
N LEU A 78 -2.45 -3.23 9.22
CA LEU A 78 -2.31 -3.95 7.96
C LEU A 78 -3.67 -4.47 7.48
N VAL A 79 -4.04 -4.11 6.26
CA VAL A 79 -5.17 -4.72 5.56
C VAL A 79 -4.62 -5.82 4.67
N ILE A 80 -4.95 -7.08 4.96
CA ILE A 80 -4.49 -8.21 4.16
C ILE A 80 -5.54 -8.50 3.08
N LEU A 81 -5.22 -8.14 1.84
CA LEU A 81 -6.01 -8.44 0.65
C LEU A 81 -5.40 -9.65 -0.07
N SER A 82 -6.07 -10.79 -0.02
CA SER A 82 -5.55 -12.04 -0.58
C SER A 82 -6.67 -12.93 -1.07
N ASN A 83 -6.46 -13.57 -2.22
CA ASN A 83 -7.27 -14.68 -2.72
C ASN A 83 -6.62 -16.04 -2.43
N VAL A 84 -5.60 -16.10 -1.57
CA VAL A 84 -4.87 -17.31 -1.19
C VAL A 84 -5.37 -17.79 0.18
N GLY A 85 -5.76 -19.06 0.26
CA GLY A 85 -6.21 -19.71 1.49
C GLY A 85 -5.06 -20.13 2.40
N GLU A 86 -5.40 -20.66 3.58
CA GLU A 86 -4.42 -21.15 4.57
C GLU A 86 -3.56 -22.30 4.04
N ASP A 87 -4.06 -23.03 3.04
CA ASP A 87 -3.35 -24.11 2.35
C ASP A 87 -2.36 -23.59 1.28
N GLY A 88 -2.26 -22.27 1.10
CA GLY A 88 -1.39 -21.63 0.12
C GLY A 88 -1.93 -21.65 -1.31
N ASN A 89 -3.16 -22.14 -1.54
CA ASN A 89 -3.77 -22.18 -2.86
C ASN A 89 -4.75 -21.02 -3.07
N VAL A 90 -4.96 -20.64 -4.34
CA VAL A 90 -6.01 -19.68 -4.69
C VAL A 90 -7.37 -20.29 -4.37
N VAL A 91 -8.18 -19.59 -3.59
CA VAL A 91 -9.52 -20.05 -3.21
C VAL A 91 -10.52 -19.93 -4.37
N PRO A 92 -11.57 -20.76 -4.43
CA PRO A 92 -12.63 -20.66 -5.44
C PRO A 92 -13.34 -19.30 -5.48
N ASP A 93 -13.95 -18.92 -6.61
CA ASP A 93 -14.62 -17.62 -6.78
C ASP A 93 -15.78 -17.36 -5.79
N ASP A 94 -16.50 -18.42 -5.40
CA ASP A 94 -17.60 -18.39 -4.43
C ASP A 94 -17.13 -18.46 -2.97
N HIS A 95 -15.81 -18.59 -2.73
CA HIS A 95 -15.25 -18.54 -1.40
C HIS A 95 -15.45 -17.15 -0.78
N ARG A 96 -15.72 -17.11 0.53
CA ARG A 96 -16.03 -15.86 1.26
C ARG A 96 -15.02 -14.75 1.01
N LEU A 97 -13.73 -15.08 0.91
CA LEU A 97 -12.66 -14.12 0.63
C LEU A 97 -12.84 -13.41 -0.70
N ASN A 98 -13.03 -14.18 -1.76
CA ASN A 98 -13.25 -13.63 -3.10
C ASN A 98 -14.56 -12.83 -3.15
N MET A 99 -15.63 -13.29 -2.50
CA MET A 99 -16.88 -12.53 -2.43
C MET A 99 -16.71 -11.16 -1.76
N VAL A 100 -15.93 -11.07 -0.67
CA VAL A 100 -15.64 -9.80 0.00
C VAL A 100 -14.78 -8.89 -0.89
N HIS A 101 -13.83 -9.46 -1.63
CA HIS A 101 -12.93 -8.71 -2.52
C HIS A 101 -13.58 -8.25 -3.83
N LYS A 102 -14.75 -8.78 -4.24
CA LYS A 102 -15.49 -8.29 -5.42
C LYS A 102 -15.81 -6.79 -5.34
N ALA A 103 -16.00 -6.24 -4.14
CA ALA A 103 -16.17 -4.80 -3.96
C ALA A 103 -14.93 -3.99 -4.40
N ASN A 104 -13.72 -4.54 -4.21
CA ASN A 104 -12.47 -3.89 -4.60
C ASN A 104 -12.26 -3.89 -6.13
N SER A 105 -13.06 -4.63 -6.89
CA SER A 105 -13.04 -4.61 -8.36
C SER A 105 -13.74 -3.38 -8.96
N LEU A 106 -14.44 -2.59 -8.14
CA LEU A 106 -15.07 -1.34 -8.55
C LEU A 106 -14.10 -0.18 -8.37
N TRP A 107 -14.24 0.89 -9.17
CA TRP A 107 -13.50 2.14 -8.93
C TRP A 107 -13.96 2.77 -7.61
N HIS A 108 -13.03 3.01 -6.69
CA HIS A 108 -13.30 3.61 -5.39
C HIS A 108 -12.07 4.35 -4.85
N SER A 109 -12.29 5.16 -3.82
CA SER A 109 -11.24 5.65 -2.92
C SER A 109 -11.38 4.91 -1.60
N ASP A 110 -10.28 4.35 -1.10
CA ASP A 110 -10.25 3.66 0.19
C ASP A 110 -10.77 4.58 1.31
N SER A 111 -11.47 3.98 2.27
CA SER A 111 -12.04 4.66 3.45
C SER A 111 -12.94 5.88 3.20
N SER A 112 -13.36 6.14 1.95
CA SER A 112 -14.24 7.26 1.57
C SER A 112 -15.61 7.29 2.26
N PHE A 113 -16.03 6.19 2.91
CA PHE A 113 -17.24 6.11 3.72
C PHE A 113 -17.06 6.64 5.16
N LYS A 114 -15.84 6.96 5.59
CA LYS A 114 -15.52 7.50 6.91
C LYS A 114 -15.57 9.04 6.90
N PRO A 115 -15.82 9.69 8.04
CA PRO A 115 -15.77 11.16 8.13
C PRO A 115 -14.39 11.75 7.81
N ILE A 116 -13.32 11.02 8.17
CA ILE A 116 -11.94 11.32 7.79
C ILE A 116 -11.49 10.12 6.96
N PRO A 117 -11.43 10.26 5.62
CA PRO A 117 -11.01 9.20 4.73
C PRO A 117 -9.49 9.00 4.72
#